data_AF-A0A4U5NEW1-F1
#
_entry.id   AF-A0A4U5NEW1-F1
#
_cell.length_a   1.000
_cell.length_b   1.000
_cell.length_c   1.000
_cell.angle_alpha   90.00
_cell.angle_beta   90.00
_cell.angle_gamma   90.00
#
_symmetry.space_group_name_H-M   'P 1'
#
loop_
_entity.id
_entity.type
_entity.pdbx_description
1 polymer ?
#
loop_
_entity_poly.entity_id
_entity_poly.type
_entity_poly.pdbx_seq_one_letter_code
_entity_poly.pdbx_strand_id
1 'polypeptide(L)'
;MCICSFLGQVVFGALMLVALGLTLVSIFTPGWSQLKATSTDIKEVEHINLGIFFCRNPGDSITVTQSSTDVKDFCKHWWDNLSGSMKAVIACMCLAVIVEVVALIWTIVTICACCCKSCLVPLLPIFAFVGAVLLAIAVGIYGVNYKQNR
;
A
#
# COMPACT_ATOMS: atom_id res chain seq x y z
N MET A 1 16.67 7.17 -34.70
CA MET A 1 15.47 6.35 -34.36
C MET A 1 15.26 6.12 -32.85
N CYS A 2 15.90 6.89 -31.95
CA CYS A 2 15.71 6.74 -30.49
C CYS A 2 14.58 7.61 -29.90
N ILE A 3 14.12 8.63 -30.62
CA ILE A 3 13.14 9.62 -30.15
C ILE A 3 11.77 9.01 -29.84
N CYS A 4 11.26 8.11 -30.68
CA CYS A 4 9.97 7.46 -30.42
C CYS A 4 10.01 6.54 -29.19
N SER A 5 11.18 5.97 -28.87
CA SER A 5 11.33 5.08 -27.72
C SER A 5 11.66 5.82 -26.43
N PHE A 6 12.24 7.01 -26.50
CA PHE A 6 12.40 7.91 -25.35
C PHE A 6 11.05 8.42 -24.86
N LEU A 7 10.17 8.85 -25.77
CA LEU A 7 8.83 9.32 -25.40
C LEU A 7 8.01 8.23 -24.70
N GLY A 8 8.08 6.99 -25.18
CA GLY A 8 7.43 5.85 -24.54
C GLY A 8 7.96 5.55 -23.14
N GLN A 9 9.29 5.61 -22.93
CA GLN A 9 9.89 5.43 -21.59
C GLN A 9 9.51 6.55 -20.62
N VAL A 10 9.45 7.80 -21.09
CA VAL A 10 9.04 8.95 -20.27
C VAL A 10 7.57 8.83 -19.85
N VAL A 11 6.68 8.50 -20.79
CA VAL A 11 5.25 8.31 -20.49
C VAL A 11 5.05 7.13 -19.53
N PHE A 12 5.74 6.01 -19.74
CA PHE A 12 5.68 4.88 -18.83
C PHE A 12 6.20 5.24 -17.43
N GLY A 13 7.34 5.92 -17.33
CA GLY A 13 7.90 6.37 -16.07
C GLY A 13 6.95 7.31 -15.31
N ALA A 14 6.32 8.26 -16.02
CA ALA A 14 5.31 9.15 -15.44
C ALA A 14 4.09 8.38 -14.92
N LEU A 15 3.57 7.43 -15.70
CA LEU A 15 2.45 6.57 -15.28
C LEU A 15 2.79 5.74 -14.05
N MET A 16 3.99 5.14 -13.99
CA MET A 16 4.44 4.37 -12.82
C MET A 16 4.63 5.25 -11.58
N LEU A 17 5.08 6.50 -11.75
CA LEU A 17 5.17 7.47 -10.65
C LEU A 17 3.79 7.80 -10.08
N VAL A 18 2.79 8.00 -10.95
CA VAL A 18 1.40 8.23 -10.53
C VAL A 18 0.85 6.98 -9.82
N ALA A 19 1.10 5.79 -10.35
CA ALA A 19 0.69 4.53 -9.72
C ALA A 19 1.28 4.37 -8.32
N LEU A 20 2.60 4.59 -8.17
CA LEU A 20 3.27 4.55 -6.86
C LEU A 20 2.70 5.58 -5.89
N GLY A 21 2.41 6.80 -6.37
CA GLY A 21 1.74 7.82 -5.57
C GLY A 21 0.36 7.37 -5.08
N LEU A 22 -0.44 6.78 -5.96
CA LEU A 22 -1.76 6.23 -5.62
C LEU A 22 -1.65 5.05 -4.64
N THR A 23 -0.71 4.13 -4.85
CA THR A 23 -0.46 2.99 -3.96
C THR A 23 -0.07 3.49 -2.57
N LEU A 24 0.88 4.42 -2.46
CA LEU A 24 1.25 5.03 -1.17
C LEU A 24 0.06 5.74 -0.52
N VAL A 25 -0.63 6.62 -1.24
CA VAL A 25 -1.81 7.32 -0.71
C VAL A 25 -2.85 6.31 -0.23
N SER A 26 -3.09 5.22 -0.96
CA SER A 26 -4.02 4.18 -0.54
C SER A 26 -3.61 3.50 0.76
N ILE A 27 -2.31 3.23 0.95
CA ILE A 27 -1.76 2.65 2.18
C ILE A 27 -1.94 3.60 3.37
N PHE A 28 -1.75 4.90 3.13
CA PHE A 28 -1.89 5.96 4.14
C PHE A 28 -3.33 6.39 4.37
N THR A 29 -4.25 6.07 3.45
CA THR A 29 -5.64 6.52 3.54
C THR A 29 -6.34 5.84 4.71
N PRO A 30 -6.91 6.61 5.66
CA PRO A 30 -7.74 6.06 6.72
C PRO A 30 -9.06 5.55 6.12
N GLY A 31 -9.40 4.29 6.35
CA GLY A 31 -10.65 3.71 5.82
C GLY A 31 -10.61 2.21 5.56
N TRP A 32 -9.44 1.57 5.71
CA TRP A 32 -9.32 0.13 5.50
C TRP A 32 -9.97 -0.67 6.63
N SER A 33 -9.89 -0.22 7.87
CA SER A 33 -10.58 -0.83 9.00
C SER A 33 -11.38 0.23 9.76
N GLN A 34 -12.65 -0.08 10.00
CA GLN A 34 -13.46 0.64 10.98
C GLN A 34 -13.35 -0.14 12.29
N LEU A 35 -12.54 0.34 13.21
CA LEU A 35 -12.58 -0.16 14.58
C LEU A 35 -13.86 0.41 15.20
N LYS A 36 -14.88 -0.45 15.35
CA LYS A 36 -16.05 -0.13 16.16
C LYS A 36 -15.62 -0.23 17.63
N ALA A 37 -15.10 0.85 18.18
CA ALA A 37 -14.86 0.96 19.62
C ALA A 37 -16.22 0.85 20.32
N THR A 38 -16.59 -0.37 20.74
CA THR A 38 -17.70 -0.58 21.65
C THR A 38 -17.15 -0.36 23.05
N SER A 39 -16.99 0.91 23.40
CA SER A 39 -16.85 1.31 24.80
C SER A 39 -18.22 1.08 25.41
N THR A 40 -18.34 0.07 26.27
CA THR A 40 -19.60 -0.32 26.92
C THR A 40 -20.15 0.74 27.89
N ASP A 41 -19.54 1.92 27.95
CA ASP A 41 -19.94 3.05 28.76
C ASP A 41 -19.52 4.31 28.00
N ILE A 42 -20.44 5.28 27.81
CA ILE A 42 -20.35 6.49 26.96
C ILE A 42 -20.88 6.28 25.52
N LYS A 43 -22.12 6.77 25.33
CA LYS A 43 -22.82 6.88 24.05
C LYS A 43 -22.15 7.91 23.13
N GLU A 44 -21.07 7.56 22.46
CA GLU A 44 -20.69 8.26 21.23
C GLU A 44 -19.90 7.32 20.33
N VAL A 45 -20.52 6.95 19.20
CA VAL A 45 -19.93 6.05 18.21
C VAL A 45 -18.96 6.88 17.37
N GLU A 46 -17.72 7.03 17.84
CA GLU A 46 -16.67 7.64 17.04
C GLU A 46 -16.23 6.64 15.95
N HIS A 47 -16.61 6.91 14.69
CA HIS A 47 -16.12 6.18 13.53
C HIS A 47 -14.66 6.56 13.25
N ILE A 48 -13.72 5.96 13.96
CA ILE A 48 -12.30 6.16 13.69
C ILE A 48 -11.93 5.32 12.46
N ASN A 49 -11.67 6.00 11.35
CA ASN A 49 -11.12 5.38 10.15
C ASN A 49 -9.61 5.23 10.36
N LEU A 50 -9.09 4.00 10.36
CA LEU A 50 -7.64 3.77 10.44
C LEU A 50 -7.05 3.40 9.08
N GLY A 51 -5.82 3.85 8.86
CA GLY A 51 -5.01 3.43 7.71
C GLY A 51 -4.44 2.03 7.95
N ILE A 52 -4.05 1.33 6.87
CA ILE A 52 -3.66 -0.09 6.91
C ILE A 52 -2.46 -0.36 7.83
N PHE A 53 -1.57 0.64 8.02
CA PHE A 53 -0.38 0.56 8.88
C PHE A 53 -0.49 1.34 10.20
N PHE A 54 -1.54 2.14 10.39
CA PHE A 54 -1.64 2.96 11.59
C PHE A 54 -2.33 2.18 12.70
N CYS A 55 -1.53 1.71 13.65
CA CYS A 55 -2.04 1.39 14.98
C CYS A 55 -2.26 2.71 15.74
N ARG A 56 -3.51 3.16 15.84
CA ARG A 56 -3.89 4.27 16.74
C ARG A 56 -4.41 3.67 18.04
N ASN A 57 -3.73 3.93 19.15
CA ASN A 57 -4.21 3.59 20.48
C ASN A 57 -5.47 4.44 20.78
N PRO A 58 -6.64 3.86 21.09
CA PRO A 58 -7.88 4.62 21.35
C PRO A 58 -7.93 5.30 22.73
N GLY A 59 -6.78 5.68 23.30
CA GLY A 59 -6.67 6.20 24.67
C GLY A 59 -5.91 7.52 24.75
N ASP A 60 -6.26 8.51 23.93
CA ASP A 60 -5.70 9.85 24.05
C ASP A 60 -6.78 10.89 24.38
N SER A 61 -7.39 10.70 25.54
CA SER A 61 -7.69 11.80 26.43
C SER A 61 -7.16 11.40 27.79
N ILE A 62 -6.21 12.19 28.32
CA ILE A 62 -5.51 12.08 29.62
C ILE A 62 -4.05 11.64 29.47
N THR A 63 -3.20 12.66 29.31
CA THR A 63 -1.85 12.80 29.87
C THR A 63 -1.30 11.56 30.57
N VAL A 64 -0.61 10.68 29.85
CA VAL A 64 0.38 9.79 30.46
C VAL A 64 1.58 9.70 29.53
N THR A 65 2.73 10.07 30.07
CA THR A 65 4.07 9.79 29.55
C THR A 65 4.21 8.29 29.27
N GLN A 66 3.77 7.81 28.11
CA GLN A 66 3.86 6.40 27.77
C GLN A 66 5.24 6.08 27.20
N SER A 67 5.93 5.20 27.91
CA SER A 67 7.18 4.57 27.48
C SER A 67 7.00 3.90 26.13
N SER A 68 7.97 4.07 25.23
CA SER A 68 7.98 3.52 23.86
C SER A 68 7.82 1.99 23.79
N THR A 69 7.99 1.28 24.92
CA THR A 69 7.78 -0.17 25.04
C THR A 69 6.31 -0.57 25.00
N ASP A 70 5.41 0.12 25.72
CA ASP A 70 3.99 -0.27 25.83
C ASP A 70 3.22 -0.10 24.50
N VAL A 71 3.56 0.94 23.74
CA VAL A 71 2.97 1.20 22.41
C VAL A 71 3.34 0.10 21.41
N LYS A 72 4.56 -0.44 21.49
CA LYS A 72 5.04 -1.49 20.60
C LYS A 72 4.34 -2.81 20.89
N ASP A 73 4.11 -3.12 22.15
CA ASP A 73 3.40 -4.34 22.57
C ASP A 73 1.89 -4.27 22.21
N PHE A 74 1.28 -3.10 22.36
CA PHE A 74 -0.11 -2.87 21.92
C PHE A 74 -0.25 -3.03 20.40
N CYS A 75 0.65 -2.43 19.62
CA CYS A 75 0.65 -2.52 18.16
C CYS A 75 0.90 -3.95 17.68
N LYS A 76 1.77 -4.69 18.37
CA LYS A 76 2.02 -6.10 18.07
C LYS A 76 0.79 -6.95 18.35
N HIS A 77 0.09 -6.73 19.47
CA HIS A 77 -1.14 -7.44 19.79
C HIS A 77 -2.28 -7.13 18.81
N TRP A 78 -2.42 -5.86 18.41
CA TRP A 78 -3.38 -5.45 17.38
C TRP A 78 -3.07 -6.11 16.03
N TRP A 79 -1.79 -6.10 15.62
CA TRP A 79 -1.35 -6.76 14.40
C TRP A 79 -1.62 -8.26 14.43
N ASP A 80 -1.39 -8.92 15.56
CA ASP A 80 -1.64 -10.36 15.71
C ASP A 80 -3.12 -10.72 15.66
N ASN A 81 -4.02 -9.85 16.16
CA ASN A 81 -5.47 -10.01 16.06
C ASN A 81 -6.08 -9.61 14.71
N LEU A 82 -5.28 -9.07 13.78
CA LEU A 82 -5.77 -8.69 12.46
C LEU A 82 -6.14 -9.93 11.62
N SER A 83 -7.26 -9.86 10.89
CA SER A 83 -7.70 -10.97 10.02
C SER A 83 -6.60 -11.38 9.03
N GLY A 84 -6.44 -12.70 8.82
CA GLY A 84 -5.40 -13.24 7.93
C GLY A 84 -5.49 -12.69 6.50
N SER A 85 -6.71 -12.42 6.01
CA SER A 85 -6.95 -11.80 4.71
C SER A 85 -6.39 -10.38 4.64
N MET A 86 -6.50 -9.60 5.72
CA MET A 86 -5.96 -8.23 5.75
C MET A 86 -4.43 -8.22 5.83
N LYS A 87 -3.82 -9.16 6.57
CA LYS A 87 -2.36 -9.37 6.54
C LYS A 87 -1.85 -9.68 5.14
N ALA A 88 -2.56 -10.53 4.40
CA ALA A 88 -2.22 -10.86 3.02
C ALA A 88 -2.32 -9.65 2.07
N VAL A 89 -3.36 -8.82 2.22
CA VAL A 89 -3.53 -7.56 1.48
C VAL A 89 -2.34 -6.63 1.73
N ILE A 90 -1.94 -6.45 2.99
CA ILE A 90 -0.83 -5.57 3.35
C ILE A 90 0.49 -6.10 2.76
N ALA A 91 0.74 -7.40 2.84
CA ALA A 91 1.91 -8.02 2.21
C ALA A 91 1.92 -7.81 0.68
N CYS A 92 0.78 -7.98 0.00
CA CYS A 92 0.66 -7.75 -1.45
C CYS A 92 0.90 -6.27 -1.82
N MET A 93 0.39 -5.33 -1.03
CA MET A 93 0.62 -3.90 -1.25
C MET A 93 2.10 -3.52 -1.07
N CYS A 94 2.77 -4.06 -0.04
CA CYS A 94 4.21 -3.85 0.12
C CYS A 94 5.02 -4.42 -1.04
N LEU A 95 4.68 -5.63 -1.52
CA LEU A 95 5.34 -6.23 -2.68
C LEU A 95 5.10 -5.39 -3.95
N ALA A 96 3.90 -4.85 -4.14
CA ALA A 96 3.60 -3.97 -5.27
C ALA A 96 4.48 -2.71 -5.26
N VAL A 97 4.62 -2.04 -4.11
CA VAL A 97 5.50 -0.85 -3.98
C VAL A 97 6.95 -1.18 -4.31
N ILE A 98 7.47 -2.33 -3.85
CA ILE A 98 8.84 -2.76 -4.17
C ILE A 98 9.01 -2.95 -5.68
N VAL A 99 8.05 -3.60 -6.34
CA VAL A 99 8.06 -3.81 -7.79
C VAL A 99 7.98 -2.48 -8.55
N GLU A 100 7.14 -1.54 -8.10
CA GLU A 100 7.03 -0.19 -8.67
C GLU A 100 8.34 0.60 -8.57
N VAL A 101 9.01 0.57 -7.41
CA VAL A 101 10.31 1.24 -7.20
C VAL A 101 11.40 0.62 -8.08
N VAL A 102 11.48 -0.72 -8.13
CA VAL A 102 12.44 -1.42 -9.00
C VAL A 102 12.18 -1.08 -10.47
N ALA A 103 10.92 -1.03 -10.89
CA ALA A 103 10.56 -0.64 -12.25
C ALA A 103 10.96 0.81 -12.57
N LEU A 104 10.78 1.76 -11.65
CA LEU A 104 11.23 3.15 -11.83
C LEU A 104 12.75 3.27 -11.96
N ILE A 105 13.51 2.63 -11.07
CA ILE A 105 14.98 2.58 -11.14
C ILE A 105 15.42 2.00 -12.48
N TRP A 106 14.79 0.91 -12.90
CA TRP A 106 15.08 0.26 -14.18
C TRP A 106 14.72 1.16 -15.38
N THR A 107 13.66 1.94 -15.27
CA THR A 107 13.27 2.93 -16.30
C THR A 107 14.34 4.02 -16.44
N ILE A 108 14.91 4.50 -15.33
CA ILE A 108 16.01 5.48 -15.34
C ILE A 108 17.28 4.88 -15.97
N VAL A 109 17.67 3.67 -15.56
CA VAL A 109 18.86 3.00 -16.10
C VAL A 109 18.73 2.76 -17.61
N THR A 110 17.55 2.35 -18.09
CA THR A 110 17.30 2.13 -19.52
C THR A 110 17.19 3.41 -20.33
N ILE A 111 16.95 4.57 -19.71
CA ILE A 111 17.05 5.88 -20.34
C ILE A 111 18.53 6.28 -20.51
N CYS A 112 19.39 5.97 -19.55
CA CYS A 112 20.83 6.27 -19.61
C CYS A 112 21.63 5.29 -20.51
N ALA A 113 21.20 4.03 -20.63
CA ALA A 113 21.85 3.00 -21.43
C ALA A 113 21.36 2.99 -22.90
N CYS A 114 21.83 3.96 -23.71
CA CYS A 114 21.35 4.17 -25.09
C CYS A 114 21.67 3.06 -26.14
N CYS A 115 22.45 2.02 -25.82
CA CYS A 115 23.00 1.11 -26.86
C CYS A 115 22.57 -0.37 -26.82
N CYS A 116 21.81 -0.86 -25.83
CA CYS A 116 21.43 -2.30 -25.73
C CYS A 116 19.93 -2.51 -25.50
N LYS A 117 19.11 -1.97 -26.39
CA LYS A 117 17.68 -1.68 -26.15
C LYS A 117 16.70 -2.86 -26.31
N SER A 118 17.04 -3.90 -27.09
CA SER A 118 16.05 -4.91 -27.50
C SER A 118 15.66 -5.95 -26.44
N CYS A 119 16.50 -6.23 -25.43
CA CYS A 119 16.17 -7.22 -24.38
C CYS A 119 15.46 -6.61 -23.15
N LEU A 120 15.58 -5.31 -22.91
CA LEU A 120 15.13 -4.69 -21.65
C LEU A 120 13.72 -4.09 -21.72
N VAL A 121 13.21 -3.80 -22.92
CA VAL A 121 11.88 -3.20 -23.13
C VAL A 121 10.71 -4.11 -22.71
N PRO A 122 10.69 -5.43 -22.97
CA PRO A 122 9.56 -6.27 -22.57
C PRO A 122 9.52 -6.53 -21.06
N LEU A 123 10.59 -6.27 -20.33
CA LEU A 123 10.65 -6.53 -18.88
C LEU A 123 9.82 -5.51 -18.07
N LEU A 124 9.74 -4.25 -18.51
CA LEU A 124 8.93 -3.20 -17.89
C LEU A 124 7.42 -3.52 -17.83
N PRO A 125 6.75 -3.87 -18.94
CA PRO A 125 5.33 -4.19 -18.92
C PRO A 125 5.01 -5.46 -18.12
N ILE A 126 5.96 -6.39 -18.00
CA ILE A 126 5.80 -7.58 -17.14
C ILE A 126 5.75 -7.17 -15.66
N PHE A 127 6.66 -6.31 -15.21
CA PHE A 127 6.62 -5.81 -13.82
C PHE A 127 5.34 -5.01 -13.54
N ALA A 128 4.91 -4.16 -14.47
CA ALA A 128 3.64 -3.43 -14.34
C ALA A 128 2.43 -4.36 -14.31
N PHE A 129 2.40 -5.42 -15.13
CA PHE A 129 1.33 -6.41 -15.14
C PHE A 129 1.27 -7.18 -13.82
N VAL A 130 2.41 -7.64 -13.32
CA VAL A 130 2.48 -8.34 -12.02
C VAL A 130 2.02 -7.43 -10.88
N GLY A 131 2.46 -6.17 -10.86
CA GLY A 131 2.02 -5.17 -9.88
C GLY A 131 0.51 -4.94 -9.94
N ALA A 132 -0.05 -4.78 -11.14
CA ALA A 132 -1.49 -4.61 -11.34
C ALA A 132 -2.30 -5.82 -10.85
N VAL A 133 -1.83 -7.05 -11.11
CA VAL A 133 -2.49 -8.27 -10.63
C VAL A 133 -2.44 -8.35 -9.10
N LEU A 134 -1.32 -8.03 -8.47
CA LEU A 134 -1.20 -8.02 -7.01
C LEU A 134 -2.14 -6.99 -6.37
N LEU A 135 -2.21 -5.77 -6.93
CA LEU A 135 -3.13 -4.74 -6.46
C LEU A 135 -4.60 -5.13 -6.70
N ALA A 136 -4.92 -5.76 -7.83
CA ALA A 136 -6.27 -6.24 -8.11
C ALA A 136 -6.70 -7.34 -7.12
N ILE A 137 -5.81 -8.28 -6.79
CA ILE A 137 -6.07 -9.30 -5.76
C ILE A 137 -6.27 -8.64 -4.40
N ALA A 138 -5.43 -7.68 -4.03
CA ALA A 138 -5.52 -6.95 -2.77
C ALA A 138 -6.89 -6.24 -2.61
N VAL A 139 -7.32 -5.50 -3.63
CA VAL A 139 -8.61 -4.81 -3.65
C VAL A 139 -9.79 -5.80 -3.72
N GLY A 140 -9.64 -6.90 -4.47
CA GLY A 140 -10.67 -7.93 -4.58
C GLY A 140 -10.96 -8.63 -3.25
N ILE A 141 -9.92 -9.05 -2.53
CA ILE A 141 -10.04 -9.65 -1.19
C ILE A 141 -10.68 -8.66 -0.23
N TYR A 142 -10.28 -7.39 -0.28
CA TYR A 142 -10.85 -6.34 0.55
C TYR A 142 -12.34 -6.12 0.27
N GLY A 143 -12.72 -5.99 -1.00
CA GLY A 143 -14.10 -5.76 -1.42
C GLY A 143 -15.05 -6.91 -1.04
N VAL A 144 -14.60 -8.16 -1.19
CA VAL A 144 -15.40 -9.34 -0.81
C VAL A 144 -15.58 -9.39 0.71
N ASN A 145 -14.52 -9.20 1.49
CA ASN A 145 -14.61 -9.19 2.95
C ASN A 145 -15.49 -8.05 3.47
N TYR A 146 -15.43 -6.87 2.85
CA TYR A 146 -16.30 -5.75 3.21
C TYR A 146 -17.77 -6.08 2.97
N LYS A 147 -18.10 -6.73 1.85
CA LYS A 147 -19.48 -7.13 1.53
C LYS A 147 -20.01 -8.22 2.47
N GLN A 148 -19.14 -9.09 2.98
CA GLN A 148 -19.53 -10.17 3.87
C GLN A 148 -19.78 -9.72 5.32
N ASN A 149 -19.17 -8.62 5.74
CA ASN A 149 -19.34 -8.03 7.08
C ASN A 149 -20.42 -6.94 7.16
N ARG A 150 -21.23 -6.77 6.10
CA ARG A 150 -22.36 -5.83 6.06
C ARG A 150 -23.67 -6.60 5.98
#